data_AF-A0A2R4XK57-F1
#
_entry.id   AF-A0A2R4XK57-F1
#
_cell.length_a   1.000
_cell.length_b   1.000
_cell.length_c   1.000
_cell.angle_alpha   90.00
_cell.angle_beta   90.00
_cell.angle_gamma   90.00
#
_symmetry.space_group_name_H-M   'P 1'
#
loop_
_entity.id
_entity.type
_entity.pdbx_description
1 polymer ?
#
loop_
_entity_poly.entity_id
_entity_poly.type
_entity_poly.pdbx_seq_one_letter_code
_entity_poly.pdbx_strand_id
1 'polypeptide(L)' 'MVLCGSLVLIAGCSSIVPSFLRGGSSDTNPCKVNPQSCIYRGQYEPGEREYAEREARRLNYQSMERLNQQVRAAGI' A
#
# COMPACT_ATOMS: atom_id res chain seq x y z
N MET A 1 -18.57 -24.97 28.24
CA MET A 1 -17.38 -24.74 29.08
C MET A 1 -16.18 -25.25 28.32
N VAL A 2 -15.47 -24.37 27.62
CA VAL A 2 -14.14 -24.64 27.08
C VAL A 2 -13.21 -23.71 27.83
N LEU A 3 -12.29 -24.31 28.57
CA LEU A 3 -11.33 -23.64 29.43
C LEU A 3 -10.36 -22.79 28.62
N CYS A 4 -10.03 -21.62 29.15
CA CYS A 4 -8.99 -20.72 28.70
C CYS A 4 -7.65 -21.46 28.55
N GLY A 5 -7.05 -21.39 27.36
CA GLY A 5 -5.69 -21.83 27.11
C GLY A 5 -5.03 -20.95 26.06
N SER A 6 -3.98 -20.22 26.47
CA SER A 6 -3.08 -19.35 25.69
C SER A 6 -3.54 -17.88 25.54
N LEU A 7 -2.91 -17.00 26.33
CA LEU A 7 -2.88 -15.56 26.07
C LEU A 7 -2.12 -15.30 24.77
N VAL A 8 -2.84 -15.07 23.67
CA VAL A 8 -2.27 -14.39 22.51
C VAL A 8 -2.24 -12.90 22.86
N LEU A 9 -1.06 -12.35 23.11
CA LEU A 9 -0.84 -10.91 23.13
C LEU A 9 -1.00 -10.41 21.69
N ILE A 10 -2.24 -10.19 21.27
CA ILE A 10 -2.54 -9.37 20.11
C ILE A 10 -2.16 -7.95 20.51
N ALA A 11 -0.90 -7.58 20.30
CA ALA A 11 -0.48 -6.18 20.26
C ALA A 11 -1.04 -5.55 18.96
N GLY A 12 -2.37 -5.49 18.88
CA GLY A 12 -3.07 -4.66 17.93
C GLY A 12 -3.02 -3.24 18.49
N CYS A 13 -2.09 -2.42 17.99
CA CYS A 13 -2.15 -0.98 18.17
C CYS A 13 -3.28 -0.44 17.29
N SER A 14 -4.52 -0.78 17.64
CA SER A 14 -5.69 -0.07 17.16
C SER A 14 -5.84 1.12 18.08
N SER A 15 -5.37 2.29 17.65
CA SER A 15 -5.81 3.55 18.23
C SER A 15 -7.31 3.67 18.00
N ILE A 16 -8.10 3.05 18.88
CA ILE A 16 -9.53 3.30 19.02
C ILE A 16 -9.63 4.70 19.62
N VAL A 17 -9.46 5.69 18.76
CA VAL A 17 -10.06 7.00 18.99
C VAL A 17 -11.55 6.79 18.74
N PRO A 18 -12.42 6.97 19.74
CA PRO A 18 -13.86 6.88 19.54
C PRO A 18 -14.25 7.80 18.39
N SER A 19 -14.95 7.27 17.39
CA SER A 19 -15.36 7.97 16.16
C SER A 19 -16.11 9.30 16.41
N PHE A 20 -16.54 9.55 17.65
CA PHE A 20 -17.25 10.73 18.11
C PHE A 20 -16.33 11.91 18.49
N LEU A 21 -15.03 11.68 18.75
CA LEU A 21 -14.05 12.73 19.08
C LEU A 21 -13.25 13.22 17.87
N ARG A 22 -13.47 12.65 16.69
CA ARG A 22 -12.92 13.18 15.44
C ARG A 22 -13.80 14.34 14.98
N GLY A 23 -13.61 15.48 15.64
CA GLY A 23 -14.27 16.73 15.33
C GLY A 23 -14.20 17.04 13.84
N GLY A 24 -15.38 17.18 13.25
CA GLY A 24 -15.74 18.12 12.20
C GLY A 24 -14.72 18.41 11.11
N SER A 25 -14.73 17.59 10.07
CA SER A 25 -15.06 18.09 8.73
C SER A 25 -15.68 16.92 7.97
N SER A 26 -16.84 17.13 7.36
CA SER A 26 -17.23 16.36 6.18
C SER A 26 -16.20 16.70 5.10
N ASP A 27 -15.00 16.17 5.25
CA ASP A 27 -13.95 16.26 4.26
C ASP A 27 -14.34 15.23 3.21
N THR A 28 -15.32 15.62 2.39
CA THR A 28 -15.69 14.88 1.18
C THR A 28 -14.51 14.99 0.26
N ASN A 29 -13.46 14.19 0.52
CA ASN A 29 -12.32 14.07 -0.34
C ASN A 29 -12.89 13.66 -1.71
N PRO A 30 -12.82 14.55 -2.72
CA PRO A 30 -13.48 14.32 -4.00
C PRO A 30 -12.92 13.08 -4.68
N CYS A 31 -11.67 12.69 -4.42
CA CYS A 31 -11.08 11.41 -4.88
C CYS A 31 -11.79 10.18 -4.32
N LYS A 32 -12.32 10.24 -3.09
CA LYS A 32 -13.02 9.10 -2.47
C LYS A 32 -14.41 8.89 -3.06
N VAL A 33 -15.09 9.99 -3.37
CA VAL A 33 -16.44 9.97 -3.95
C VAL A 33 -16.38 9.71 -5.46
N ASN A 34 -15.43 10.34 -6.15
CA ASN A 34 -15.20 10.15 -7.57
C ASN A 34 -13.68 10.18 -7.85
N PRO A 35 -13.01 9.02 -8.00
CA PRO A 35 -11.58 8.96 -8.28
C PRO A 35 -11.17 9.73 -9.53
N GLN A 36 -12.07 9.85 -10.51
CA GLN A 36 -11.82 10.61 -11.74
C GLN A 36 -11.61 12.10 -11.50
N SER A 37 -12.17 12.64 -10.41
CA SER A 37 -12.05 14.06 -10.08
C SER A 37 -10.62 14.49 -9.72
N CYS A 38 -9.72 13.54 -9.45
CA CYS A 38 -8.34 13.84 -9.07
C CYS A 38 -7.28 13.02 -9.81
N ILE A 39 -7.66 12.15 -10.74
CA ILE A 39 -6.71 11.54 -11.66
C ILE A 39 -6.19 12.63 -12.59
N TYR A 40 -4.90 12.94 -12.48
CA TYR A 40 -4.20 13.73 -13.48
C TYR A 40 -4.07 12.91 -14.77
N ARG A 41 -4.66 13.41 -15.86
CA ARG A 41 -4.66 12.78 -17.20
C ARG A 41 -3.80 13.56 -18.20
N GLY A 42 -2.78 14.25 -17.70
CA GLY A 42 -1.83 14.96 -18.53
C GLY A 42 -0.88 14.01 -19.25
N GLN A 43 -0.17 14.59 -20.22
CA GLN A 43 1.01 13.96 -20.81
C GLN A 43 2.16 13.94 -19.81
N TYR A 44 3.13 13.04 -20.03
CA TYR A 44 4.35 12.98 -19.22
C TYR A 44 5.05 14.35 -19.20
N GLU A 45 5.56 14.72 -18.03
CA GLU A 45 6.42 15.89 -17.90
C GLU A 45 7.71 15.70 -18.73
N PRO A 46 8.37 16.79 -19.16
CA PRO A 46 9.63 16.68 -19.91
C PRO A 46 10.68 15.85 -19.15
N GLY A 47 11.18 14.78 -19.78
CA GLY A 47 12.15 13.86 -19.18
C GLY A 47 11.56 12.78 -18.25
N GLU A 48 10.26 12.85 -17.93
CA GLU A 48 9.60 11.89 -17.05
C GLU A 48 9.50 10.51 -17.69
N ARG A 49 9.25 10.44 -19.00
CA ARG A 49 9.19 9.17 -19.74
C ARG A 49 10.50 8.39 -19.61
N GLU A 50 11.64 9.04 -19.89
CA GLU A 50 12.96 8.41 -19.82
C GLU A 50 13.29 7.98 -18.38
N TYR A 51 12.89 8.79 -17.39
CA TYR A 51 13.02 8.42 -15.98
C TYR A 51 12.16 7.20 -15.64
N ALA A 52 10.88 7.20 -16.01
CA ALA A 52 9.94 6.13 -15.73
C ALA A 52 10.40 4.80 -16.36
N GLU A 53 10.86 4.81 -17.61
CA GLU A 53 11.35 3.62 -18.29
C GLU A 53 12.65 3.07 -17.67
N ARG A 54 13.59 3.95 -17.32
CA ARG A 54 14.83 3.56 -16.62
C ARG A 54 14.53 2.95 -15.26
N GLU A 55 13.62 3.57 -14.52
CA GLU A 55 13.24 3.12 -13.18
C GLU A 55 12.46 1.81 -13.21
N ALA A 56 11.54 1.65 -14.18
CA ALA A 56 10.84 0.40 -14.42
C ALA A 56 11.84 -0.75 -14.70
N ARG A 57 12.87 -0.51 -15.50
CA ARG A 57 13.93 -1.50 -15.75
C ARG A 57 14.66 -1.89 -14.46
N ARG A 58 15.06 -0.92 -13.65
CA ARG A 58 15.73 -1.16 -12.36
C ARG A 58 14.86 -2.03 -11.43
N LEU A 59 13.58 -1.70 -11.34
CA LEU A 59 12.62 -2.43 -10.49
C LEU A 59 12.34 -3.84 -11.01
N ASN A 60 12.28 -4.05 -12.33
CA ASN A 60 12.12 -5.39 -12.91
C ASN A 60 13.31 -6.29 -12.60
N TYR A 61 14.55 -5.77 -12.64
CA TYR A 61 15.70 -6.55 -12.21
C TYR A 61 15.61 -6.94 -10.73
N GLN A 62 15.17 -6.01 -9.88
CA GLN A 62 15.00 -6.28 -8.45
C GLN A 62 13.88 -7.29 -8.18
N SER A 63 12.76 -7.23 -8.92
CA SER A 63 11.67 -8.19 -8.76
C SER A 63 12.10 -9.59 -9.21
N MET A 64 12.83 -9.70 -10.33
CA MET A 64 13.39 -10.96 -10.81
C MET A 64 14.38 -11.57 -9.81
N GLU A 65 15.25 -10.76 -9.22
CA GLU A 65 16.18 -11.25 -8.20
C GLU A 65 15.44 -11.78 -6.96
N ARG A 66 14.41 -11.06 -6.49
CA ARG A 66 13.56 -11.55 -5.39
C ARG A 66 12.86 -12.86 -5.75
N LEU A 67 12.34 -12.97 -6.97
CA LEU A 67 11.69 -14.19 -7.44
C LEU A 67 12.68 -15.36 -7.48
N ASN A 68 13.89 -15.14 -8.00
CA ASN A 68 14.94 -16.15 -8.02
C ASN A 68 15.31 -16.62 -6.60
N GLN A 69 15.37 -15.70 -5.64
CA GLN A 69 15.61 -16.05 -4.24
C GLN A 69 14.48 -16.91 -3.67
N GLN A 70 13.22 -16.60 -4.00
CA GLN A 70 12.07 -17.39 -3.58
C GLN A 70 12.06 -18.79 -4.20
N VAL A 71 12.38 -18.90 -5.50
CA VAL A 71 12.50 -20.20 -6.20
C VAL A 71 13.58 -21.05 -5.56
N ARG A 72 14.77 -20.48 -5.31
CA ARG A 72 15.86 -21.16 -4.61
C ARG A 72 15.45 -21.60 -3.19
N ALA A 73 14.76 -20.74 -2.45
CA ALA A 73 14.26 -21.05 -1.11
C ALA A 73 13.19 -22.15 -1.13
N ALA A 74 12.41 -22.26 -2.21
CA ALA A 74 11.46 -23.33 -2.43
C ALA A 74 12.12 -24.65 -2.90
N GLY A 75 13.43 -24.65 -3.15
CA GLY A 75 14.18 -25.84 -3.58
C GLY A 75 13.83 -26.33 -4.99
N ILE A 76 13.35 -25.43 -5.85
CA ILE A 76 13.05 -25.68 -7.27
C ILE A 76 14.29 -25.40 -8.12
#